data_AF-A0A3B0XUB3-F1
#
_entry.id   AF-A0A3B0XUB3-F1
#
_cell.length_a   1.000
_cell.length_b   1.000
_cell.length_c   1.000
_cell.angle_alpha   90.00
_cell.angle_beta   90.00
_cell.angle_gamma   90.00
#
_symmetry.space_group_name_H-M   'P 1'
#
loop_
_entity.id
_entity.type
_entity.pdbx_description
1 polymer ?
#
loop_
_entity_poly.entity_id
_entity_poly.type
_entity_poly.pdbx_seq_one_letter_code
_entity_poly.pdbx_strand_id
1 'polypeptide(L)'
;MPTVFRADPREQISVEYHRIQLTQYFLDWSLKYARIAKKECEVSFENEIEASVTSIIHSALFIESFINQFAEEFIKNDELINFDRCKKSYKNTSDLSNTVWKLHYILNKQTEGSISLNDNLLIRINDIIQIRHKLVHYKPEESSRKIYRKAPSSNGMFTLDFMSEPVKIEPSLLEKEVCCLNAIAHYMSCRELLLLWCKLIDQNAGDFSRYPEIKGIGDN
;
A
#
# COMPACT_ATOMS: atom_id res chain seq x y z
N MET A 1 5.81 -4.14 24.94
CA MET A 1 6.76 -4.57 23.89
C MET A 1 8.12 -4.91 24.50
N PRO A 2 8.85 -5.93 24.02
CA PRO A 2 10.17 -6.24 24.54
C PRO A 2 11.18 -5.18 24.09
N THR A 3 11.77 -4.48 25.04
CA THR A 3 12.98 -3.69 24.82
C THR A 3 14.09 -4.63 24.33
N VAL A 4 14.63 -4.35 23.14
CA VAL A 4 15.76 -5.13 22.63
C VAL A 4 17.02 -4.48 23.17
N PHE A 5 17.82 -5.28 23.87
CA PHE A 5 19.13 -4.86 24.33
C PHE A 5 20.18 -5.49 23.42
N ARG A 6 21.07 -4.67 22.87
CA ARG A 6 22.30 -5.16 22.27
C ARG A 6 23.46 -4.68 23.13
N ALA A 7 24.19 -5.61 23.71
CA ALA A 7 25.48 -5.30 24.31
C ALA A 7 26.53 -5.28 23.20
N ASP A 8 27.29 -4.20 23.11
CA ASP A 8 28.60 -4.23 22.45
C ASP A 8 29.67 -4.55 23.50
N PRO A 9 30.17 -5.79 23.56
CA PRO A 9 31.16 -6.17 24.55
C PRO A 9 32.52 -5.47 24.35
N ARG A 10 32.77 -4.85 23.19
CA ARG A 10 34.03 -4.12 22.92
C ARG A 10 34.02 -2.72 23.49
N GLU A 11 32.87 -2.05 23.41
CA GLU A 11 32.73 -0.68 23.91
C GLU A 11 32.17 -0.61 25.34
N GLN A 12 31.77 -1.75 25.92
CA GLN A 12 31.08 -1.83 27.22
C GLN A 12 29.79 -1.00 27.25
N ILE A 13 29.16 -0.80 26.08
CA ILE A 13 27.92 -0.04 25.94
C ILE A 13 26.77 -1.01 25.70
N SER A 14 25.67 -0.82 26.43
CA SER A 14 24.39 -1.42 26.10
C SER A 14 23.55 -0.43 25.31
N VAL A 15 23.12 -0.83 24.11
CA VAL A 15 22.15 -0.06 23.32
C VAL A 15 20.75 -0.57 23.65
N GLU A 16 19.92 0.34 24.15
CA GLU A 16 18.50 0.14 24.35
C GLU A 16 17.75 0.58 23.08
N TYR A 17 17.03 -0.33 22.44
CA TYR A 17 16.21 -0.01 21.28
C TYR A 17 14.74 0.13 21.68
N HIS A 18 14.21 1.36 21.56
CA HIS A 18 12.78 1.62 21.60
C HIS A 18 12.20 1.44 20.19
N ARG A 19 11.37 0.41 19.99
CA ARG A 19 10.75 0.12 18.69
C ARG A 19 9.47 0.93 18.51
N ILE A 20 9.45 1.87 17.57
CA ILE A 20 8.22 2.54 17.12
C ILE A 20 7.49 1.59 16.16
N GLN A 21 6.22 1.28 16.43
CA GLN A 21 5.40 0.46 15.53
C GLN A 21 4.94 1.27 14.32
N LEU A 22 5.79 1.35 13.30
CA LEU A 22 5.49 2.04 12.04
C LEU A 22 4.24 1.49 11.36
N THR A 23 3.97 0.20 11.49
CA THR A 23 2.75 -0.44 10.98
C THR A 23 1.50 0.23 11.55
N GLN A 24 1.32 0.25 12.87
CA GLN A 24 0.14 0.89 13.48
C GLN A 24 0.05 2.39 13.14
N TYR A 25 1.20 3.09 13.21
CA TYR A 25 1.28 4.50 12.85
C TYR A 25 0.73 4.76 11.44
N PHE A 26 1.19 4.04 10.44
CA PHE A 26 0.75 4.24 9.06
C PHE A 26 -0.73 3.87 8.84
N LEU A 27 -1.25 2.87 9.56
CA LEU A 27 -2.67 2.53 9.50
C LEU A 27 -3.55 3.66 10.04
N ASP A 28 -3.18 4.23 11.19
CA ASP A 28 -3.94 5.32 11.82
C ASP A 28 -3.93 6.60 10.98
N TRP A 29 -2.79 6.92 10.38
CA TRP A 29 -2.67 8.05 9.47
C TRP A 29 -3.44 7.83 8.16
N SER A 30 -3.44 6.60 7.63
CA SER A 30 -4.26 6.24 6.48
C SER A 30 -5.76 6.48 6.77
N LEU A 31 -6.25 6.04 7.93
CA LEU A 31 -7.63 6.28 8.38
C LEU A 31 -7.94 7.77 8.53
N LYS A 32 -7.07 8.50 9.20
CA LYS A 32 -7.23 9.95 9.44
C LYS A 32 -7.45 10.68 8.11
N TYR A 33 -6.58 10.43 7.13
CA TYR A 33 -6.67 11.10 5.84
C TYR A 33 -7.81 10.58 4.96
N ALA A 34 -8.17 9.30 5.02
CA ALA A 34 -9.37 8.79 4.34
C ALA A 34 -10.64 9.49 4.85
N ARG A 35 -10.73 9.77 6.16
CA ARG A 35 -11.84 10.52 6.76
C ARG A 35 -11.84 11.99 6.33
N ILE A 36 -10.67 12.63 6.20
CA ILE A 36 -10.56 13.99 5.69
C ILE A 36 -11.02 14.03 4.23
N ALA A 37 -10.49 13.15 3.37
CA ALA A 37 -10.88 13.05 1.96
C ALA A 37 -12.40 12.89 1.79
N LYS A 38 -13.02 12.03 2.60
CA LYS A 38 -14.48 11.86 2.60
C LYS A 38 -15.24 13.16 2.89
N LYS A 39 -14.77 13.96 3.84
CA LYS A 39 -15.39 15.25 4.19
C LYS A 39 -15.19 16.29 3.10
N GLU A 40 -14.01 16.33 2.50
CA GLU A 40 -13.65 17.31 1.47
C GLU A 40 -14.27 17.00 0.10
N CYS A 41 -14.74 15.77 -0.14
CA CYS A 41 -15.32 15.33 -1.42
C CYS A 41 -16.46 16.21 -1.94
N GLU A 42 -17.21 16.85 -1.05
CA GLU A 42 -18.33 17.74 -1.41
C GLU A 42 -17.97 19.23 -1.30
N VAL A 43 -16.76 19.54 -0.83
CA VAL A 43 -16.34 20.91 -0.45
C VAL A 43 -15.24 21.43 -1.37
N SER A 44 -14.16 20.67 -1.54
CA SER A 44 -12.97 21.08 -2.28
C SER A 44 -12.31 19.89 -2.94
N PHE A 45 -12.27 19.92 -4.27
CA PHE A 45 -11.57 18.90 -5.05
C PHE A 45 -10.08 18.85 -4.70
N GLU A 46 -9.42 20.00 -4.55
CA GLU A 46 -7.98 20.04 -4.25
C GLU A 46 -7.66 19.40 -2.89
N ASN A 47 -8.42 19.75 -1.85
CA ASN A 47 -8.23 19.19 -0.52
C ASN A 47 -8.58 17.69 -0.47
N GLU A 48 -9.61 17.29 -1.21
CA GLU A 48 -9.99 15.87 -1.33
C GLU A 48 -8.85 15.06 -1.96
N ILE A 49 -8.30 15.54 -3.08
CA ILE A 49 -7.16 14.90 -3.74
C ILE A 49 -5.95 14.82 -2.80
N GLU A 50 -5.58 15.91 -2.13
CA GLU A 50 -4.44 15.93 -1.20
C GLU A 50 -4.60 14.88 -0.08
N ALA A 51 -5.78 14.84 0.54
CA ALA A 51 -6.08 13.87 1.59
C ALA A 51 -6.13 12.43 1.03
N SER A 52 -6.69 12.23 -0.17
CA SER A 52 -6.74 10.92 -0.84
C SER A 52 -5.34 10.40 -1.18
N VAL A 53 -4.46 11.22 -1.76
CA VAL A 53 -3.05 10.88 -2.00
C VAL A 53 -2.38 10.48 -0.69
N THR A 54 -2.55 11.29 0.36
CA THR A 54 -1.88 11.06 1.64
C THR A 54 -2.33 9.75 2.28
N SER A 55 -3.63 9.44 2.22
CA SER A 55 -4.19 8.16 2.68
C SER A 55 -3.66 6.96 1.88
N ILE A 56 -3.56 7.08 0.55
CA ILE A 56 -2.99 6.04 -0.33
C ILE A 56 -1.53 5.76 0.02
N ILE A 57 -0.71 6.82 0.16
CA ILE A 57 0.70 6.69 0.50
C ILE A 57 0.87 6.01 1.86
N HIS A 58 0.10 6.42 2.88
CA HIS A 58 0.15 5.77 4.19
C HIS A 58 -0.33 4.32 4.15
N SER A 59 -1.33 3.98 3.34
CA SER A 59 -1.75 2.59 3.11
C SER A 59 -0.61 1.75 2.51
N ALA A 60 0.10 2.28 1.51
CA ALA A 60 1.26 1.60 0.94
C ALA A 60 2.40 1.42 1.96
N LEU A 61 2.71 2.46 2.74
CA LEU A 61 3.73 2.41 3.79
C LEU A 61 3.36 1.45 4.93
N PHE A 62 2.08 1.33 5.26
CA PHE A 62 1.56 0.31 6.16
C PHE A 62 1.91 -1.08 5.63
N ILE A 63 1.59 -1.39 4.37
CA ILE A 63 1.86 -2.70 3.75
C ILE A 63 3.36 -3.02 3.78
N GLU A 64 4.21 -2.06 3.39
CA GLU A 64 5.66 -2.22 3.40
C GLU A 64 6.22 -2.46 4.82
N SER A 65 5.75 -1.68 5.79
CA SER A 65 6.16 -1.81 7.19
C SER A 65 5.67 -3.11 7.81
N PHE A 66 4.43 -3.52 7.51
CA PHE A 66 3.83 -4.77 7.93
C PHE A 66 4.69 -5.95 7.45
N ILE A 67 5.01 -5.99 6.15
CA ILE A 67 5.85 -7.03 5.57
C ILE A 67 7.21 -7.05 6.26
N ASN A 68 7.88 -5.90 6.42
CA ASN A 68 9.20 -5.85 7.03
C ASN A 68 9.17 -6.30 8.50
N GLN A 69 8.15 -5.89 9.26
CA GLN A 69 8.00 -6.24 10.67
C GLN A 69 7.82 -7.75 10.86
N PHE A 70 7.00 -8.40 10.04
CA PHE A 70 6.69 -9.83 10.20
C PHE A 70 7.59 -10.75 9.37
N ALA A 71 8.26 -10.25 8.32
CA ALA A 71 9.23 -11.02 7.56
C ALA A 71 10.43 -11.47 8.41
N GLU A 72 10.84 -10.66 9.39
CA GLU A 72 11.92 -10.98 10.33
C GLU A 72 11.71 -12.31 11.07
N GLU A 73 10.46 -12.77 11.23
CA GLU A 73 10.14 -14.03 11.89
C GLU A 73 10.40 -15.26 11.00
N PHE A 74 10.32 -15.09 9.68
CA PHE A 74 10.39 -16.19 8.71
C PHE A 74 11.65 -16.18 7.85
N ILE A 75 12.30 -15.03 7.74
CA ILE A 75 13.42 -14.78 6.84
C ILE A 75 14.62 -14.33 7.66
N LYS A 76 15.71 -15.09 7.60
CA LYS A 76 16.94 -14.75 8.33
C LYS A 76 17.49 -13.41 7.82
N ASN A 77 18.09 -12.60 8.69
CA ASN A 77 18.62 -11.26 8.37
C ASN A 77 19.48 -11.23 7.09
N ASP A 78 20.27 -12.27 6.85
CA ASP A 78 21.17 -12.39 5.71
C ASP A 78 20.41 -12.52 4.36
N GLU A 79 19.20 -13.09 4.40
CA GLU A 79 18.29 -13.24 3.25
C GLU A 79 17.43 -11.98 3.02
N LEU A 80 17.10 -11.22 4.09
CA LEU A 80 16.42 -9.92 3.99
C LEU A 80 17.27 -8.90 3.22
N ILE A 81 18.59 -8.94 3.37
CA ILE A 81 19.55 -8.08 2.65
C ILE A 81 19.62 -8.43 1.15
N ASN A 82 19.35 -9.70 0.79
CA ASN A 82 19.55 -10.24 -0.56
C ASN A 82 18.24 -10.72 -1.22
N PHE A 83 17.13 -10.02 -1.01
CA PHE A 83 15.82 -10.44 -1.49
C PHE A 83 15.74 -10.62 -3.02
N ASP A 84 16.57 -9.92 -3.80
CA ASP A 84 16.68 -10.10 -5.26
C ASP A 84 17.20 -11.50 -5.67
N ARG A 85 17.81 -12.27 -4.76
CA ARG A 85 18.16 -13.69 -5.02
C ARG A 85 16.97 -14.63 -4.81
N CYS A 86 16.10 -14.37 -3.83
CA CYS A 86 14.82 -15.08 -3.70
C CYS A 86 13.95 -14.91 -4.96
N LYS A 87 14.02 -13.74 -5.60
CA LYS A 87 13.36 -13.39 -6.86
C LYS A 87 13.71 -14.29 -8.06
N LYS A 88 14.92 -14.88 -8.10
CA LYS A 88 15.34 -15.78 -9.20
C LYS A 88 14.83 -17.21 -9.03
N SER A 89 14.57 -17.63 -7.79
CA SER A 89 14.09 -18.98 -7.47
C SER A 89 12.58 -19.14 -7.69
N TYR A 90 11.85 -18.03 -7.76
CA TYR A 90 10.40 -18.02 -7.86
C TYR A 90 9.96 -17.14 -9.03
N LYS A 91 9.53 -17.79 -10.12
CA LYS A 91 9.09 -17.16 -11.37
C LYS A 91 7.95 -16.16 -11.08
N ASN A 92 8.22 -14.86 -11.12
CA ASN A 92 7.19 -13.82 -11.03
C ASN A 92 6.16 -14.03 -12.15
N THR A 93 4.87 -14.04 -11.81
CA THR A 93 3.81 -13.67 -12.75
C THR A 93 3.96 -12.18 -13.05
N SER A 94 3.78 -11.76 -14.30
CA SER A 94 4.15 -10.41 -14.79
C SER A 94 3.44 -9.26 -14.08
N ASP A 95 2.31 -9.51 -13.40
CA ASP A 95 1.37 -8.48 -13.01
C ASP A 95 1.42 -8.10 -11.51
N LEU A 96 2.17 -8.85 -10.71
CA LEU A 96 2.28 -8.63 -9.26
C LEU A 96 3.54 -7.85 -8.89
N SER A 97 3.38 -6.87 -8.00
CA SER A 97 4.50 -6.15 -7.40
C SER A 97 5.31 -7.05 -6.48
N ASN A 98 6.62 -6.79 -6.37
CA ASN A 98 7.50 -7.54 -5.46
C ASN A 98 7.01 -7.47 -4.00
N THR A 99 6.41 -6.35 -3.60
CA THR A 99 5.83 -6.16 -2.26
C THR A 99 4.69 -7.13 -2.00
N VAL A 100 3.76 -7.29 -2.94
CA VAL A 100 2.63 -8.22 -2.78
C VAL A 100 3.09 -9.67 -2.77
N TRP A 101 4.09 -9.99 -3.59
CA TRP A 101 4.66 -11.33 -3.58
C TRP A 101 5.30 -11.67 -2.23
N LYS A 102 6.03 -10.72 -1.63
CA LYS A 102 6.56 -10.86 -0.25
C LYS A 102 5.46 -11.13 0.75
N LEU A 103 4.37 -10.38 0.66
CA LEU A 103 3.22 -10.56 1.54
C LEU A 103 2.62 -11.96 1.39
N HIS A 104 2.36 -12.40 0.16
CA HIS A 104 1.86 -13.73 -0.14
C HIS A 104 2.74 -14.83 0.44
N TYR A 105 4.07 -14.69 0.32
CA TYR A 105 5.02 -15.62 0.90
C TYR A 105 4.90 -15.71 2.42
N ILE A 106 4.89 -14.57 3.12
CA ILE A 106 4.78 -14.51 4.58
C ILE A 106 3.47 -15.12 5.05
N LEU A 107 2.35 -14.78 4.40
CA LEU A 107 1.05 -15.35 4.73
C LEU A 107 1.04 -16.87 4.53
N ASN A 108 1.58 -17.37 3.43
CA ASN A 108 1.65 -18.81 3.18
C ASN A 108 2.60 -19.57 4.11
N LYS A 109 3.64 -18.90 4.63
CA LYS A 109 4.45 -19.49 5.70
C LYS A 109 3.67 -19.65 6.99
N GLN A 110 2.78 -18.72 7.29
CA GLN A 110 1.91 -18.78 8.46
C GLN A 110 0.75 -19.77 8.31
N THR A 111 0.26 -19.98 7.09
CA THR A 111 -0.93 -20.82 6.81
C THR A 111 -0.65 -22.15 6.11
N GLU A 112 0.62 -22.55 6.01
CA GLU A 112 1.07 -23.75 5.28
C GLU A 112 0.64 -23.80 3.79
N GLY A 113 0.53 -22.64 3.14
CA GLY A 113 0.29 -22.55 1.69
C GLY A 113 -1.17 -22.37 1.27
N SER A 114 -2.06 -21.96 2.17
CA SER A 114 -3.51 -21.88 1.88
C SER A 114 -3.97 -20.63 1.10
N ILE A 115 -3.14 -19.59 0.97
CA ILE A 115 -3.52 -18.34 0.31
C ILE A 115 -3.07 -18.34 -1.15
N SER A 116 -4.04 -18.21 -2.05
CA SER A 116 -3.82 -18.12 -3.50
C SER A 116 -3.29 -16.73 -3.90
N LEU A 117 -2.49 -16.65 -4.97
CA LEU A 117 -2.06 -15.36 -5.55
C LEU A 117 -3.24 -14.56 -6.14
N ASN A 118 -4.32 -15.25 -6.50
CA ASN A 118 -5.55 -14.62 -7.00
C ASN A 118 -6.51 -14.25 -5.86
N ASP A 119 -6.05 -14.27 -4.60
CA ASP A 119 -6.86 -13.84 -3.48
C ASP A 119 -7.25 -12.36 -3.63
N ASN A 120 -8.53 -12.06 -3.39
CA ASN A 120 -9.09 -10.73 -3.58
C ASN A 120 -8.38 -9.67 -2.73
N LEU A 121 -7.92 -10.01 -1.53
CA LEU A 121 -7.18 -9.09 -0.68
C LEU A 121 -5.81 -8.76 -1.30
N LEU A 122 -5.10 -9.77 -1.83
CA LEU A 122 -3.80 -9.55 -2.47
C LEU A 122 -3.91 -8.72 -3.74
N ILE A 123 -4.98 -8.89 -4.52
CA ILE A 123 -5.27 -8.05 -5.70
C ILE A 123 -5.45 -6.59 -5.26
N ARG A 124 -6.32 -6.33 -4.27
CA ARG A 124 -6.54 -4.97 -3.74
C ARG A 124 -5.25 -4.34 -3.18
N ILE A 125 -4.40 -5.13 -2.52
CA ILE A 125 -3.11 -4.66 -2.01
C ILE A 125 -2.16 -4.35 -3.17
N ASN A 126 -2.15 -5.15 -4.24
CA ASN A 126 -1.38 -4.85 -5.43
C ASN A 126 -1.80 -3.54 -6.06
N ASP A 127 -3.10 -3.29 -6.15
CA ASP A 127 -3.63 -2.02 -6.67
C ASP A 127 -3.11 -0.82 -5.86
N ILE A 128 -3.08 -0.90 -4.53
CA ILE A 128 -2.51 0.15 -3.66
C ILE A 128 -1.04 0.43 -4.02
N ILE A 129 -0.23 -0.62 -4.15
CA ILE A 129 1.20 -0.50 -4.47
C ILE A 129 1.41 0.07 -5.88
N GLN A 130 0.60 -0.36 -6.85
CA GLN A 130 0.66 0.14 -8.23
C GLN A 130 0.26 1.62 -8.30
N ILE A 131 -0.79 2.05 -7.59
CA ILE A 131 -1.19 3.46 -7.52
C ILE A 131 -0.08 4.29 -6.87
N ARG A 132 0.49 3.85 -5.75
CA ARG A 132 1.64 4.52 -5.12
C ARG A 132 2.84 4.63 -6.07
N HIS A 133 3.10 3.59 -6.88
CA HIS A 133 4.15 3.64 -7.90
C HIS A 133 3.85 4.69 -8.99
N LYS A 134 2.61 4.75 -9.51
CA LYS A 134 2.19 5.77 -10.48
C LYS A 134 2.31 7.19 -9.92
N LEU A 135 1.97 7.39 -8.63
CA LEU A 135 2.08 8.68 -7.96
C LEU A 135 3.54 9.13 -7.80
N VAL A 136 4.44 8.23 -7.42
CA VAL A 136 5.87 8.54 -7.26
C VAL A 136 6.56 8.79 -8.60
N HIS A 137 6.17 8.05 -9.64
CA HIS A 137 6.69 8.21 -11.00
C HIS A 137 5.73 8.99 -11.89
N TYR A 138 5.10 10.03 -11.32
CA TYR A 138 4.15 10.86 -12.02
C TYR A 138 4.77 11.42 -13.31
N LYS A 139 4.12 11.13 -14.43
CA LYS A 139 4.43 11.71 -15.73
C LYS A 139 3.24 12.55 -16.18
N PRO A 140 3.40 13.86 -16.40
CA PRO A 140 2.30 14.75 -16.75
C PRO A 140 1.48 14.23 -17.95
N GLU A 141 2.14 13.81 -19.02
CA GLU A 141 1.46 13.37 -20.26
C GLU A 141 0.65 12.07 -20.08
N GLU A 142 1.12 11.17 -19.23
CA GLU A 142 0.45 9.89 -18.95
C GLU A 142 -0.69 10.05 -17.95
N SER A 143 -0.57 11.03 -17.03
CA SER A 143 -1.45 11.20 -15.88
C SER A 143 -2.47 12.32 -16.04
N SER A 144 -2.32 13.17 -17.06
CA SER A 144 -3.24 14.28 -17.35
C SER A 144 -4.54 13.79 -17.96
N ARG A 145 -5.60 14.59 -17.77
CA ARG A 145 -6.86 14.43 -18.51
C ARG A 145 -6.59 14.62 -20.01
N LYS A 146 -6.99 13.68 -20.85
CA LYS A 146 -6.79 13.74 -22.30
C LYS A 146 -8.09 14.08 -23.00
N ILE A 147 -8.06 15.15 -23.79
CA ILE A 147 -9.22 15.64 -24.54
C ILE A 147 -8.92 15.43 -26.04
N TYR A 148 -9.68 14.55 -26.67
CA TYR A 148 -9.52 14.20 -28.07
C TYR A 148 -10.46 15.05 -28.91
N ARG A 149 -9.91 15.77 -29.89
CA ARG A 149 -10.67 16.62 -30.82
C ARG A 149 -10.48 16.09 -32.24
N LYS A 150 -11.48 16.30 -33.11
CA LYS A 150 -11.34 15.93 -34.52
C LYS A 150 -10.22 16.76 -35.14
N ALA A 151 -9.26 16.09 -35.77
CA ALA A 151 -8.28 16.78 -36.60
C ALA A 151 -9.00 17.39 -37.82
N PRO A 152 -8.63 18.60 -38.26
CA PRO A 152 -9.23 19.19 -39.44
C PRO A 152 -8.89 18.35 -40.68
N SER A 153 -9.87 18.18 -41.58
CA SER A 153 -9.69 17.49 -42.86
C SER A 153 -8.74 18.27 -43.76
N SER A 154 -7.79 17.56 -44.37
CA SER A 154 -6.64 18.11 -45.11
C SER A 154 -7.04 19.04 -46.25
N ASN A 155 -6.67 20.32 -46.15
CA ASN A 155 -6.21 21.19 -47.25
C ASN A 155 -5.59 22.48 -46.68
N GLY A 156 -4.27 22.44 -46.41
CA GLY A 156 -3.41 23.63 -46.46
C GLY A 156 -3.12 24.41 -45.18
N MET A 157 -4.00 24.42 -44.17
CA MET A 157 -3.70 25.04 -42.87
C MET A 157 -4.45 24.35 -41.74
N PHE A 158 -3.72 23.79 -40.79
CA PHE A 158 -4.28 23.08 -39.64
C PHE A 158 -4.61 24.07 -38.54
N THR A 159 -5.84 24.59 -38.53
CA THR A 159 -6.36 25.35 -37.38
C THR A 159 -7.12 24.39 -36.47
N LEU A 160 -6.58 24.11 -35.29
CA LEU A 160 -7.28 23.35 -34.25
C LEU A 160 -8.30 24.27 -33.58
N ASP A 161 -9.58 23.96 -33.74
CA ASP A 161 -10.64 24.65 -33.01
C ASP A 161 -10.78 24.07 -31.59
N PHE A 162 -10.24 24.80 -30.61
CA PHE A 162 -10.34 24.44 -29.19
C PHE A 162 -11.75 24.67 -28.60
N MET A 163 -12.65 25.34 -29.33
CA MET A 163 -14.04 25.57 -28.90
C MET A 163 -15.00 24.46 -29.35
N SER A 164 -14.56 23.59 -30.27
CA SER A 164 -15.36 22.43 -30.71
C SER A 164 -15.75 21.48 -29.57
N GLU A 165 -16.77 20.66 -29.73
CA GLU A 165 -17.04 19.60 -28.75
C GLU A 165 -15.99 18.48 -28.85
N PRO A 166 -15.47 17.98 -27.72
CA PRO A 166 -14.52 16.88 -27.73
C PRO A 166 -15.18 15.57 -28.17
N VAL A 167 -14.44 14.76 -28.92
CA VAL A 167 -14.87 13.42 -29.38
C VAL A 167 -14.80 12.42 -28.24
N LYS A 168 -13.80 12.55 -27.38
CA LYS A 168 -13.54 11.67 -26.24
C LYS A 168 -12.81 12.46 -25.16
N ILE A 169 -13.14 12.19 -23.91
CA ILE A 169 -12.39 12.67 -22.75
C ILE A 169 -11.94 11.44 -21.98
N GLU A 170 -10.64 11.30 -21.75
CA GLU A 170 -10.09 10.33 -20.80
C GLU A 170 -9.76 11.07 -19.50
N PRO A 171 -10.28 10.62 -18.35
CA PRO A 171 -10.03 11.25 -17.07
C PRO A 171 -8.55 11.13 -16.67
N SER A 172 -8.09 12.07 -15.85
CA SER A 172 -6.74 12.04 -15.29
C SER A 172 -6.54 10.86 -14.33
N LEU A 173 -5.28 10.54 -14.02
CA LEU A 173 -4.93 9.57 -12.97
C LEU A 173 -5.62 9.91 -11.65
N LEU A 174 -5.62 11.21 -11.29
CA LEU A 174 -6.18 11.68 -10.03
C LEU A 174 -7.69 11.42 -10.00
N GLU A 175 -8.39 11.79 -11.07
CA GLU A 175 -9.84 11.61 -11.18
C GLU A 175 -10.28 10.13 -11.16
N LYS A 176 -9.43 9.24 -11.70
CA LYS A 176 -9.77 7.83 -11.85
C LYS A 176 -9.38 7.00 -10.63
N GLU A 177 -8.20 7.22 -10.08
CA GLU A 177 -7.58 6.32 -9.10
C GLU A 177 -7.39 6.98 -7.73
N VAL A 178 -7.39 8.31 -7.65
CA VAL A 178 -7.13 9.08 -6.42
C VAL A 178 -8.38 9.83 -6.01
N CYS A 179 -9.34 9.11 -5.44
CA CYS A 179 -10.57 9.71 -4.93
C CYS A 179 -10.91 9.19 -3.53
N CYS A 180 -11.80 9.88 -2.83
CA CYS A 180 -12.14 9.60 -1.44
C CYS A 180 -12.65 8.16 -1.24
N LEU A 181 -13.38 7.61 -2.21
CA LEU A 181 -13.87 6.22 -2.18
C LEU A 181 -12.70 5.24 -2.20
N ASN A 182 -11.71 5.47 -3.06
CA ASN A 182 -10.51 4.65 -3.15
C ASN A 182 -9.65 4.80 -1.89
N ALA A 183 -9.49 6.02 -1.36
CA ALA A 183 -8.77 6.25 -0.11
C ALA A 183 -9.36 5.41 1.05
N ILE A 184 -10.69 5.38 1.19
CA ILE A 184 -11.37 4.53 2.16
C ILE A 184 -11.15 3.05 1.86
N ALA A 185 -11.32 2.62 0.61
CA ALA A 185 -11.16 1.22 0.22
C ALA A 185 -9.73 0.70 0.48
N HIS A 186 -8.71 1.53 0.26
CA HIS A 186 -7.32 1.19 0.53
C HIS A 186 -7.03 1.04 2.02
N TYR A 187 -7.52 1.98 2.85
CA TYR A 187 -7.46 1.83 4.30
C TYR A 187 -8.16 0.53 4.76
N MET A 188 -9.35 0.24 4.23
CA MET A 188 -10.11 -0.95 4.61
C MET A 188 -9.37 -2.25 4.23
N SER A 189 -8.71 -2.27 3.07
CA SER A 189 -7.86 -3.40 2.66
C SER A 189 -6.66 -3.59 3.60
N CYS A 190 -6.04 -2.49 4.06
CA CYS A 190 -4.96 -2.55 5.04
C CYS A 190 -5.45 -3.08 6.40
N ARG A 191 -6.62 -2.62 6.85
CA ARG A 191 -7.25 -3.11 8.08
C ARG A 191 -7.61 -4.59 7.96
N GLU A 192 -8.16 -5.01 6.83
CA GLU A 192 -8.48 -6.42 6.58
C GLU A 192 -7.23 -7.30 6.60
N LEU A 193 -6.12 -6.84 6.04
CA LEU A 193 -4.83 -7.53 6.15
C LEU A 193 -4.40 -7.69 7.61
N LEU A 194 -4.49 -6.63 8.40
CA LEU A 194 -4.14 -6.70 9.83
C LEU A 194 -5.03 -7.72 10.56
N LEU A 195 -6.34 -7.68 10.32
CA LEU A 195 -7.30 -8.59 10.95
C LEU A 195 -7.08 -10.04 10.52
N LEU A 196 -6.76 -10.28 9.24
CA LEU A 196 -6.38 -11.60 8.75
C LEU A 196 -5.16 -12.10 9.53
N TRP A 197 -4.11 -11.29 9.63
CA TRP A 197 -2.90 -11.65 10.36
C TRP A 197 -3.16 -11.97 11.83
N CYS A 198 -3.94 -11.14 12.52
CA CYS A 198 -4.31 -11.38 13.91
C CYS A 198 -5.01 -12.73 14.07
N LYS A 199 -5.98 -13.06 13.20
CA LYS A 199 -6.66 -14.36 13.20
C LYS A 199 -5.68 -15.53 12.99
N LEU A 200 -4.70 -15.36 12.11
CA LEU A 200 -3.70 -16.39 11.83
C LEU A 200 -2.71 -16.58 12.99
N ILE A 201 -2.44 -15.53 13.77
CA ILE A 201 -1.71 -15.65 15.03
C ILE A 201 -2.58 -16.38 16.05
N ASP A 202 -3.85 -15.98 16.22
CA ASP A 202 -4.76 -16.56 17.21
C ASP A 202 -5.03 -18.06 16.98
N GLN A 203 -5.08 -18.49 15.72
CA GLN A 203 -5.22 -19.91 15.35
C GLN A 203 -3.96 -20.73 15.65
N ASN A 204 -2.78 -20.10 15.62
CA ASN A 204 -1.49 -20.75 15.86
C ASN A 204 -1.00 -20.59 17.31
N ALA A 205 -1.60 -19.69 18.10
CA ALA A 205 -1.16 -19.34 19.45
C ALA A 205 -2.21 -19.68 20.52
N GLY A 206 -1.96 -20.76 21.25
CA GLY A 206 -2.45 -20.92 22.63
C GLY A 206 -1.77 -19.98 23.64
N ASP A 207 -1.02 -18.97 23.19
CA ASP A 207 -0.29 -18.03 24.07
C ASP A 207 -0.26 -16.61 23.47
N PHE A 208 -1.09 -15.74 24.04
CA PHE A 208 -1.25 -14.32 23.69
C PHE A 208 -0.21 -13.40 24.33
N SER A 209 0.79 -13.94 25.04
CA SER A 209 1.82 -13.15 25.72
C SER A 209 2.69 -12.30 24.78
N ARG A 210 2.69 -12.61 23.47
CA ARG A 210 3.53 -11.93 22.47
C ARG A 210 2.91 -10.66 21.86
N TYR A 211 1.58 -10.50 21.91
CA TYR A 211 0.88 -9.38 21.26
C TYR A 211 -0.28 -8.82 22.10
N PRO A 212 -0.01 -8.28 23.32
CA PRO A 212 -1.06 -7.84 24.26
C PRO A 212 -1.94 -6.68 23.75
N GLU A 213 -1.53 -5.98 22.69
CA GLU A 213 -2.18 -4.76 22.19
C GLU A 213 -3.22 -5.04 21.07
N ILE A 214 -3.27 -6.27 20.53
CA ILE A 214 -4.29 -6.68 19.54
C ILE A 214 -5.68 -6.81 20.18
N LYS A 215 -5.76 -6.97 21.51
CA LYS A 215 -7.02 -7.00 22.27
C LYS A 215 -7.83 -5.69 22.20
N GLY A 216 -7.26 -4.60 21.70
CA GLY A 216 -7.95 -3.31 21.61
C GLY A 216 -8.74 -3.06 20.32
N ILE A 217 -8.70 -3.97 19.33
CA ILE A 217 -9.32 -3.74 18.01
C ILE A 217 -10.76 -4.31 17.92
N GLY A 218 -11.21 -5.02 18.96
CA GLY A 218 -12.52 -5.68 19.03
C GLY A 218 -13.68 -4.86 19.58
N ASP A 219 -13.43 -3.80 20.34
CA ASP A 219 -14.47 -3.05 21.05
C ASP A 219 -14.36 -1.54 20.76
N ASN A 220 -15.02 -1.10 19.68
CA ASN A 220 -15.69 0.21 19.49
C ASN A 220 -16.06 0.46 18.02
#